data_AF-A0A5X0UAT2-F1
#
_entry.id   AF-A0A5X0UAT2-F1
#
_cell.length_a   1.000
_cell.length_b   1.000
_cell.length_c   1.000
_cell.angle_alpha   90.00
_cell.angle_beta   90.00
_cell.angle_gamma   90.00
#
_symmetry.space_group_name_H-M   'P 1'
#
loop_
_entity.id
_entity.type
_entity.pdbx_description
1 polymer ?
#
loop_
_entity_poly.entity_id
_entity_poly.type
_entity_poly.pdbx_seq_one_letter_code
_entity_poly.pdbx_strand_id
1 'polypeptide(L)'
;KNVVDDFDAAYWLLLNKLASRNLDMAMQIFGVSSGLASSVAASSNSQLRSLSHRVVIRFSLRFDIGVLDQFLSAALADTTPILLKKIQQSLVWR
;
A
#
# COMPACT_ATOMS: atom_id res chain seq x y z
N LYS A 1 4.26 21.90 12.50
CA LYS A 1 4.64 20.86 11.51
C LYS A 1 3.58 19.77 11.61
N ASN A 2 2.70 19.64 10.62
CA ASN A 2 1.52 18.78 10.72
C ASN A 2 1.91 17.32 10.51
N VAL A 3 1.51 16.45 11.44
CA VAL A 3 1.81 15.00 11.41
C VAL A 3 1.25 14.33 10.15
N VAL A 4 0.17 14.87 9.59
CA VAL A 4 -0.47 14.39 8.34
C VAL A 4 0.47 14.57 7.13
N ASP A 5 1.14 15.72 7.04
CA ASP A 5 2.04 16.02 5.90
C ASP A 5 3.28 15.11 5.90
N ASP A 6 3.77 14.74 7.08
CA ASP A 6 4.92 13.85 7.24
C ASP A 6 4.56 12.39 6.87
N PHE A 7 3.33 11.94 7.14
CA PHE A 7 2.85 10.61 6.74
C PHE A 7 2.67 10.50 5.23
N ASP A 8 2.02 11.48 4.59
CA ASP A 8 1.79 11.48 3.15
C ASP A 8 3.11 11.55 2.38
N ALA A 9 4.08 12.34 2.87
CA ALA A 9 5.43 12.37 2.29
C ALA A 9 6.15 11.02 2.42
N ALA A 10 6.03 10.35 3.57
CA ALA A 10 6.64 9.04 3.80
C ALA A 10 6.06 7.98 2.84
N TYR A 11 4.74 8.01 2.60
CA TYR A 11 4.10 7.12 1.63
C TYR A 11 4.69 7.25 0.23
N TRP A 12 4.76 8.48 -0.30
CA TRP A 12 5.26 8.71 -1.66
C TRP A 12 6.74 8.34 -1.81
N LEU A 13 7.55 8.62 -0.79
CA LEU A 13 8.97 8.27 -0.79
C LEU A 13 9.18 6.75 -0.72
N LEU A 14 8.34 6.03 0.04
CA LEU A 14 8.43 4.57 0.12
C LEU A 14 8.01 3.91 -1.20
N LEU A 15 6.92 4.40 -1.81
CA LEU A 15 6.47 3.95 -3.13
C LEU A 15 7.56 4.19 -4.18
N ASN A 16 8.17 5.38 -4.21
CA ASN A 16 9.29 5.68 -5.11
C ASN A 16 10.46 4.71 -4.92
N LYS A 17 10.92 4.54 -3.67
CA LYS A 17 12.06 3.67 -3.37
C LYS A 17 11.85 2.23 -3.83
N LEU A 18 10.63 1.71 -3.66
CA LEU A 18 10.30 0.36 -4.10
C LEU A 18 10.12 0.28 -5.62
N ALA A 19 9.36 1.21 -6.21
CA ALA A 19 9.05 1.22 -7.63
C ALA A 19 10.31 1.40 -8.51
N SER A 20 11.29 2.18 -8.04
CA SER A 20 12.59 2.34 -8.73
C SER A 20 13.45 1.07 -8.73
N ARG A 21 13.14 0.07 -7.91
CA ARG A 21 13.86 -1.21 -7.84
C ARG A 21 13.06 -2.34 -8.49
N ASN A 22 11.75 -2.38 -8.23
CA ASN A 22 10.86 -3.38 -8.75
C ASN A 22 9.45 -2.80 -8.87
N LEU A 23 9.07 -2.45 -10.09
CA LEU A 23 7.79 -1.80 -10.40
C LEU A 23 6.61 -2.71 -10.06
N ASP A 24 6.66 -3.98 -10.46
CA ASP A 24 5.57 -4.94 -10.26
C ASP A 24 5.29 -5.18 -8.77
N MET A 25 6.35 -5.33 -7.97
CA MET A 25 6.24 -5.47 -6.53
C MET A 25 5.64 -4.21 -5.90
N ALA A 26 6.04 -3.02 -6.35
CA ALA A 26 5.47 -1.77 -5.85
C ALA A 26 3.98 -1.65 -6.17
N MET A 27 3.58 -1.99 -7.40
CA MET A 27 2.17 -2.01 -7.80
C MET A 27 1.35 -2.96 -6.92
N GLN A 28 1.86 -4.15 -6.63
CA GLN A 28 1.16 -5.13 -5.79
C GLN A 28 1.11 -4.70 -4.32
N ILE A 29 2.21 -4.22 -3.74
CA ILE A 29 2.26 -3.82 -2.33
C ILE A 29 1.41 -2.57 -2.09
N PHE A 30 1.50 -1.57 -2.97
CA PHE A 30 0.79 -0.30 -2.81
C PHE A 30 -0.58 -0.26 -3.46
N GLY A 31 -0.89 -1.19 -4.37
CA GLY A 31 -2.22 -1.33 -4.97
C GLY A 31 -2.51 -0.17 -5.92
N VAL A 32 -1.49 0.23 -6.67
CA VAL A 32 -1.51 1.37 -7.56
C VAL A 32 -1.34 0.92 -9.01
N SER A 33 -1.82 1.73 -9.95
CA SER A 33 -1.64 1.46 -11.37
C SER A 33 -0.16 1.53 -11.79
N SER A 34 0.18 0.86 -12.89
CA SER A 34 1.53 0.90 -13.46
C SER A 34 1.95 2.33 -13.83
N GLY A 35 1.01 3.13 -14.35
CA GLY A 35 1.24 4.54 -14.68
C GLY A 35 1.66 5.35 -13.45
N LEU A 36 0.91 5.22 -12.35
CA LEU A 36 1.24 5.92 -11.10
C LEU A 36 2.59 5.45 -10.53
N ALA A 37 2.81 4.13 -10.46
CA ALA A 37 4.08 3.58 -9.99
C ALA A 37 5.27 4.07 -10.81
N SER A 38 5.13 4.13 -12.14
CA SER A 38 6.18 4.57 -13.07
C SER A 38 6.46 6.07 -12.91
N SER A 39 5.42 6.90 -12.84
CA SER A 39 5.58 8.34 -12.61
C SER A 39 6.22 8.64 -11.26
N VAL A 40 5.83 7.91 -10.22
CA VAL A 40 6.42 8.07 -8.88
C VAL A 40 7.88 7.61 -8.89
N ALA A 41 8.23 6.50 -9.54
CA ALA A 41 9.63 6.04 -9.66
C ALA A 41 10.54 7.06 -10.35
N ALA A 42 10.03 7.76 -11.37
CA ALA A 42 10.76 8.80 -12.11
C ALA A 42 10.82 10.16 -11.40
N SER A 43 10.05 10.35 -10.32
CA SER A 43 9.97 11.63 -9.60
C SER A 43 11.09 11.81 -8.59
N SER A 44 11.55 13.05 -8.42
CA SER A 44 12.55 13.41 -7.41
C SER A 44 11.93 13.56 -6.00
N ASN A 45 12.76 13.43 -4.96
CA ASN A 45 12.31 13.58 -3.57
C ASN A 45 11.63 14.91 -3.27
N SER A 46 12.06 16.02 -3.88
CA SER A 46 11.44 17.33 -3.70
C SER A 46 10.06 17.40 -4.36
N GLN A 47 9.89 16.80 -5.54
CA GLN A 47 8.60 16.68 -6.21
C GLN A 47 7.62 15.85 -5.38
N LEU A 48 8.06 14.71 -4.85
CA LEU A 48 7.22 13.83 -4.02
C LEU A 48 6.79 14.50 -2.70
N ARG A 49 7.70 15.25 -2.07
CA ARG A 49 7.37 16.07 -0.89
C ARG A 49 6.48 17.26 -1.22
N SER A 50 6.55 17.80 -2.45
CA SER A 50 5.59 18.82 -2.87
C SER A 50 4.20 18.20 -3.09
N LEU A 51 4.16 16.96 -3.59
CA LEU A 51 2.94 16.22 -3.86
C LEU A 51 2.14 15.92 -2.59
N SER A 52 2.80 15.60 -1.48
CA SER A 52 2.15 15.40 -0.17
C SER A 52 1.42 16.65 0.35
N HIS A 53 1.82 17.85 -0.04
CA HIS A 53 1.12 19.08 0.33
C HIS A 53 -0.07 19.41 -0.57
N ARG A 54 -0.15 18.80 -1.76
CA ARG A 54 -1.13 19.15 -2.81
C ARG A 54 -2.18 18.07 -3.01
N VAL A 55 -1.86 16.83 -2.66
CA VAL A 55 -2.69 15.66 -2.90
C VAL A 55 -3.00 15.00 -1.58
N VAL A 56 -4.27 15.04 -1.19
CA VAL A 56 -4.77 14.28 -0.04
C VAL A 56 -4.81 12.81 -0.42
N ILE A 57 -4.03 11.98 0.28
CA ILE A 57 -4.05 10.54 0.05
C ILE A 57 -5.26 9.93 0.76
N ARG A 58 -6.03 9.13 0.02
CA ARG A 58 -7.13 8.34 0.59
C ARG A 58 -6.76 6.86 0.55
N PHE A 59 -6.77 6.25 1.71
CA PHE A 59 -6.55 4.81 1.87
C PHE A 59 -7.87 4.10 2.06
N SER A 60 -7.96 2.90 1.49
CA SER A 60 -9.04 1.97 1.77
C SER A 60 -8.45 0.58 1.96
N LEU A 61 -9.10 -0.24 2.78
CA LEU A 61 -8.73 -1.64 2.91
C LEU A 61 -9.06 -2.37 1.61
N ARG A 62 -8.15 -3.25 1.17
CA ARG A 62 -8.37 -4.09 -0.02
C ARG A 62 -9.24 -5.31 0.26
N PHE A 63 -9.60 -5.50 1.51
CA PHE A 63 -10.42 -6.59 1.98
C PHE A 63 -11.49 -6.02 2.90
N ASP A 64 -12.57 -6.78 3.05
CA ASP A 64 -13.68 -6.41 3.92
C ASP A 64 -13.24 -6.34 5.39
N ILE A 65 -13.73 -5.33 6.12
CA ILE A 65 -13.33 -5.09 7.51
C ILE A 65 -13.66 -6.28 8.43
N GLY A 66 -14.72 -7.03 8.15
CA GLY A 66 -15.10 -8.22 8.93
C GLY A 66 -14.10 -9.38 8.80
N VAL A 67 -13.20 -9.32 7.82
CA VAL A 67 -12.07 -10.26 7.67
C VAL A 67 -10.90 -9.87 8.57
N LEU A 68 -10.78 -8.58 8.94
CA LEU A 68 -9.68 -8.10 9.78
C LEU A 68 -9.71 -8.73 11.17
N ASP A 69 -10.88 -8.85 11.78
CA ASP A 69 -11.03 -9.47 13.10
C ASP A 69 -10.60 -10.94 13.09
N GLN A 70 -10.87 -11.65 11.99
CA GLN A 70 -10.41 -13.04 11.82
C GLN A 70 -8.89 -13.10 11.71
N PHE A 71 -8.25 -12.17 11.00
CA PHE A 71 -6.80 -12.10 10.90
C PHE A 71 -6.14 -11.76 12.23
N LEU A 72 -6.64 -10.75 12.94
CA LEU A 72 -6.08 -10.34 14.22
C LEU A 72 -6.21 -11.46 15.26
N SER A 73 -7.37 -12.13 15.29
CA SER A 73 -7.60 -13.29 16.16
C SER A 73 -6.69 -14.47 15.80
N ALA A 74 -6.47 -14.74 14.50
CA ALA A 74 -5.62 -15.83 14.04
C ALA A 74 -4.12 -15.56 14.20
N ALA A 75 -3.69 -14.29 14.12
CA ALA A 75 -2.31 -13.89 14.39
C ALA A 75 -1.94 -14.08 15.86
N LEU A 76 -2.90 -13.87 16.77
CA LEU A 76 -2.74 -14.17 18.20
C LEU A 76 -2.77 -15.69 18.49
N ALA A 77 -3.38 -16.48 17.60
CA ALA A 77 -3.54 -17.93 17.72
C ALA A 77 -2.59 -18.75 16.82
N ASP A 78 -1.56 -18.13 16.22
CA ASP A 78 -0.55 -18.75 15.35
C ASP A 78 -1.10 -19.55 14.14
N THR A 79 -2.30 -19.18 13.66
CA THR A 79 -3.01 -19.85 12.54
C THR A 79 -3.06 -19.00 11.26
N THR A 80 -2.32 -17.89 11.24
CA THR A 80 -2.19 -16.91 10.15
C THR A 80 -2.02 -17.51 8.74
N PRO A 81 -1.21 -18.57 8.51
CA PRO A 81 -0.99 -19.11 7.16
C PRO A 81 -2.24 -19.69 6.50
N ILE A 82 -3.14 -20.29 7.29
CA ILE A 82 -4.35 -20.97 6.77
C ILE A 82 -5.39 -19.94 6.32
N LEU A 83 -5.54 -18.87 7.10
CA LEU A 83 -6.48 -17.79 6.80
C LEU A 83 -6.04 -16.98 5.57
N LEU A 84 -4.74 -16.66 5.46
CA LEU A 84 -4.17 -15.99 4.29
C LEU A 84 -4.42 -16.79 2.99
N LYS A 85 -4.27 -18.11 3.04
CA LYS A 85 -4.50 -18.98 1.88
C LYS A 85 -5.96 -18.98 1.42
N LYS A 86 -6.92 -19.01 2.35
CA LYS A 86 -8.36 -18.96 2.05
C LYS A 86 -8.76 -17.62 1.42
N ILE A 87 -8.20 -16.52 1.92
CA ILE A 87 -8.52 -15.17 1.44
C ILE A 87 -7.89 -14.92 0.07
N GLN A 88 -6.65 -15.37 -0.15
CA GLN A 88 -6.05 -15.35 -1.48
C GLN A 88 -6.91 -16.11 -2.51
N GLN A 89 -7.44 -17.28 -2.15
CA GLN A 89 -8.32 -18.05 -3.04
C GLN A 89 -9.65 -17.34 -3.34
N SER A 90 -10.17 -16.54 -2.41
CA SER A 90 -11.41 -15.76 -2.62
C SER A 90 -11.23 -14.57 -3.57
N LEU A 91 -10.00 -14.09 -3.74
CA LEU A 91 -9.68 -12.94 -4.60
C LEU A 91 -9.43 -13.33 -6.06
N VAL A 92 -9.29 -14.63 -6.37
CA VAL A 92 -8.98 -15.14 -7.72
C VAL A 92 -10.24 -15.32 -8.60
N TRP A 93 -11.45 -15.17 -8.05
CA TRP A 93 -12.71 -15.36 -8.77
C TRP A 93 -13.42 -14.05 -9.17
N ARG A 94 -12.69 -13.09 -9.74
CA ARG A 94 -13.27 -11.97 -10.51
C ARG A 94 -12.44 -11.67 -11.74
#